data_AF-A0A0P9EEE4-F1
#
_entry.id   AF-A0A0P9EEE4-F1
#
_cell.length_a   1.000
_cell.length_b   1.000
_cell.length_c   1.000
_cell.angle_alpha   90.00
_cell.angle_beta   90.00
_cell.angle_gamma   90.00
#
_symmetry.space_group_name_H-M   'P 1'
#
loop_
_entity.id
_entity.type
_entity.pdbx_description
1 polymer ?
#
loop_
_entity_poly.entity_id
_entity_poly.type
_entity_poly.pdbx_seq_one_letter_code
_entity_poly.pdbx_strand_id
1 'polypeptide(L)'
;MCCKGYQVVLGFNEWVNLVRTYGVGVIQPGIDKFYLGKKSDGTCLFLYKLFDTRLCGLQNMKPKACKLWPFKILSGPKFGRSNEAVYRYRDKDFFVYVDPSCIGIRWGKPTPEFTYRTLTELVEIAMGLREKQYYSTSRIPYRPRYFRVRGRKIV
;
A
#
# COMPACT_ATOMS: atom_id res chain seq x y z
N MET A 1 12.04 3.80 1.99
CA MET A 1 11.12 3.75 3.15
C MET A 1 9.71 3.87 2.59
N CYS A 2 8.86 2.86 2.79
CA CYS A 2 7.48 2.91 2.30
C CYS A 2 6.72 4.08 2.96
N CYS A 3 5.90 4.79 2.19
CA CYS A 3 5.04 5.90 2.61
C CYS A 3 5.73 7.22 3.05
N LYS A 4 7.04 7.42 2.84
CA LYS A 4 7.65 8.75 3.09
C LYS A 4 7.32 9.72 1.94
N GLY A 5 7.65 9.35 0.70
CA GLY A 5 7.35 10.16 -0.50
C GLY A 5 5.92 10.01 -1.03
N TYR A 6 5.32 8.83 -0.86
CA TYR A 6 3.97 8.54 -1.36
C TYR A 6 2.89 9.03 -0.38
N GLN A 7 1.83 9.64 -0.90
CA GLN A 7 0.63 10.00 -0.14
C GLN A 7 -0.43 8.92 -0.36
N VAL A 8 -0.83 8.25 0.71
CA VAL A 8 -1.75 7.11 0.64
C VAL A 8 -3.17 7.65 0.54
N VAL A 9 -3.76 7.54 -0.66
CA VAL A 9 -5.18 7.80 -0.88
C VAL A 9 -5.99 6.67 -0.27
N LEU A 10 -7.05 7.02 0.45
CA LEU A 10 -7.99 6.09 1.06
C LEU A 10 -9.28 6.02 0.23
N GLY A 11 -9.77 4.81 -0.01
CA GLY A 11 -11.16 4.61 -0.42
C GLY A 11 -12.11 4.99 0.71
N PHE A 12 -13.37 5.27 0.37
CA PHE A 12 -14.38 5.67 1.36
C PHE A 12 -14.52 4.69 2.52
N ASN A 13 -14.62 3.38 2.23
CA ASN A 13 -14.71 2.35 3.26
C ASN A 13 -13.46 2.25 4.13
N GLU A 14 -12.28 2.47 3.55
CA GLU A 14 -11.01 2.46 4.29
C GLU A 14 -10.93 3.64 5.25
N TRP A 15 -11.35 4.83 4.78
CA TRP A 15 -11.47 6.03 5.60
C TRP A 15 -12.43 5.82 6.77
N VAL A 16 -13.66 5.34 6.51
CA VAL A 16 -14.66 5.07 7.56
C VAL A 16 -14.10 4.08 8.60
N ASN A 17 -13.48 2.99 8.15
CA ASN A 17 -12.92 1.99 9.05
C ASN A 17 -11.78 2.54 9.91
N LEU A 18 -10.87 3.31 9.32
CA LEU A 18 -9.78 3.94 10.06
C LEU A 18 -10.27 4.95 11.10
N VAL A 19 -11.25 5.79 10.74
CA VAL A 19 -11.84 6.77 11.66
C VAL A 19 -12.56 6.07 12.81
N ARG A 20 -13.34 5.01 12.53
CA ARG A 20 -14.03 4.24 13.56
C ARG A 20 -13.05 3.57 14.54
N THR A 21 -11.93 3.05 14.05
CA THR A 21 -10.96 2.32 14.88
C THR A 21 -10.00 3.24 15.64
N TYR A 22 -9.54 4.33 15.03
CA TYR A 22 -8.45 5.16 15.57
C TYR A 22 -8.80 6.64 15.78
N GLY A 23 -9.99 7.07 15.36
CA GLY A 23 -10.43 8.47 15.42
C GLY A 23 -9.97 9.31 14.21
N VAL A 24 -10.49 10.53 14.10
CA VAL A 24 -10.24 11.42 12.95
C VAL A 24 -8.77 11.86 12.81
N GLY A 25 -8.00 11.83 13.90
CA GLY A 25 -6.60 12.27 13.93
C GLY A 25 -5.63 11.42 13.10
N VAL A 26 -6.05 10.28 12.56
CA VAL A 26 -5.22 9.45 11.66
C VAL A 26 -5.43 9.76 10.18
N ILE A 27 -6.30 10.71 9.87
CA ILE A 27 -6.64 11.15 8.52
C ILE A 27 -6.02 12.51 8.26
N GLN A 28 -5.51 12.71 7.06
CA GLN A 28 -5.16 14.02 6.54
C GLN A 28 -6.23 14.46 5.54
N PRO A 29 -6.93 15.59 5.79
CA PRO A 29 -7.93 16.09 4.87
C PRO A 29 -7.26 16.57 3.57
N GLY A 30 -7.94 16.36 2.45
CA GLY A 30 -7.61 16.93 1.16
C GLY A 30 -8.84 17.55 0.52
N ILE A 31 -8.66 18.21 -0.62
CA ILE A 31 -9.74 18.93 -1.31
C ILE A 31 -10.80 17.96 -1.84
N ASP A 32 -10.38 16.85 -2.47
CA ASP A 32 -11.25 15.90 -3.16
C ASP A 32 -11.10 14.45 -2.66
N LYS A 33 -10.11 14.19 -1.80
CA LYS A 33 -9.69 12.84 -1.41
C LYS A 33 -9.33 12.79 0.07
N PHE A 34 -9.50 11.61 0.65
CA PHE A 34 -9.04 11.28 1.99
C PHE A 34 -7.64 10.66 1.92
N TYR A 35 -6.77 11.11 2.81
CA TYR A 35 -5.41 10.60 2.86
C TYR A 35 -5.09 10.02 4.24
N LEU A 36 -4.25 9.00 4.28
CA LEU A 36 -3.67 8.53 5.52
C LEU A 36 -2.72 9.59 6.06
N GLY A 37 -2.86 9.94 7.34
CA GLY A 37 -2.01 10.94 7.98
C GLY A 37 -0.53 10.54 8.04
N LYS A 38 0.32 11.57 8.12
CA LYS A 38 1.77 11.45 8.28
C LYS A 38 2.23 12.07 9.60
N LYS A 39 3.37 11.59 10.10
CA LYS A 39 4.13 12.23 11.18
C LYS A 39 4.81 13.50 10.65
N SER A 40 5.33 14.32 11.57
CA SER A 40 6.08 15.54 11.24
C SER A 40 7.34 15.28 10.39
N ASP A 41 7.93 14.08 10.49
CA ASP A 41 9.09 13.66 9.68
C ASP A 41 8.71 13.16 8.26
N GLY A 42 7.43 13.25 7.90
CA GLY A 42 6.87 12.82 6.62
C GLY A 42 6.62 11.31 6.51
N THR A 43 6.89 10.52 7.55
CA THR A 43 6.63 9.07 7.55
C THR A 43 5.17 8.76 7.89
N CYS A 44 4.70 7.57 7.51
CA CYS A 44 3.33 7.14 7.84
C CYS A 44 3.12 7.06 9.36
N LEU A 45 1.96 7.54 9.85
CA LEU A 45 1.58 7.47 11.26
C LEU A 45 1.67 6.04 11.84
N PHE A 46 1.32 5.05 11.02
CA PHE A 46 1.31 3.64 11.41
C PHE A 46 2.62 2.89 11.17
N LEU A 47 3.70 3.59 10.79
CA LEU A 47 5.03 3.00 10.69
C LEU A 47 5.70 2.98 12.07
N TYR A 48 6.04 1.80 12.57
CA TYR A 48 6.78 1.63 13.83
C TYR A 48 8.10 0.90 13.60
N LYS A 49 9.05 1.13 14.49
CA LYS A 49 10.34 0.45 14.53
C LYS A 49 10.25 -0.66 15.58
N LEU A 50 10.55 -1.89 15.17
CA LEU A 50 10.71 -3.06 16.03
C LEU A 50 12.13 -3.59 15.81
N PHE A 51 13.01 -3.41 16.82
CA PHE A 51 14.46 -3.58 16.66
C PHE A 51 14.94 -2.83 15.41
N ASP A 52 15.64 -3.47 14.48
CA ASP A 52 16.13 -2.85 13.25
C ASP A 52 15.14 -2.89 12.08
N THR A 53 13.94 -3.41 12.31
CA THR A 53 12.91 -3.55 11.27
C THR A 53 11.84 -2.48 11.41
N ARG A 54 11.41 -1.90 10.27
CA ARG A 54 10.28 -0.98 10.19
C ARG A 54 9.05 -1.72 9.69
N LEU A 55 7.96 -1.66 10.44
CA LEU A 55 6.75 -2.44 10.19
C LEU A 55 5.51 -1.55 10.16
N CYS A 56 4.49 -2.00 9.42
CA CYS A 56 3.21 -1.31 9.30
C CYS A 56 2.23 -1.79 10.38
N GLY A 57 1.52 -0.85 11.02
CA GLY A 57 0.53 -1.11 12.09
C GLY A 57 -0.84 -1.51 11.56
N LEU A 58 -1.07 -1.33 10.27
CA LEU A 58 -2.35 -1.58 9.62
C LEU A 58 -2.40 -2.92 8.89
N GLN A 59 -1.55 -3.92 9.20
CA GLN A 59 -1.47 -5.14 8.36
C GLN A 59 -2.85 -5.77 8.03
N ASN A 60 -3.76 -5.84 9.03
CA ASN A 60 -5.09 -6.44 8.86
C ASN A 60 -6.12 -5.52 8.20
N MET A 61 -5.87 -4.22 8.16
CA MET A 61 -6.78 -3.21 7.57
C MET A 61 -6.02 -2.29 6.60
N LYS A 62 -4.99 -2.85 5.94
CA LYS A 62 -4.06 -2.09 5.14
C LYS A 62 -4.82 -1.51 3.94
N PRO A 63 -4.74 -0.20 3.67
CA PRO A 63 -5.38 0.37 2.50
C PRO A 63 -4.88 -0.28 1.20
N LYS A 64 -5.75 -0.39 0.20
CA LYS A 64 -5.45 -0.92 -1.13
C LYS A 64 -4.26 -0.20 -1.76
N ALA A 65 -4.19 1.13 -1.62
CA ALA A 65 -3.04 1.91 -2.07
C ALA A 65 -1.72 1.45 -1.42
N CYS A 66 -1.73 1.16 -0.12
CA CYS A 66 -0.56 0.62 0.58
C CYS A 66 -0.24 -0.83 0.18
N LYS A 67 -1.25 -1.64 -0.16
CA LYS A 67 -1.05 -3.02 -0.64
C LYS A 67 -0.39 -3.04 -2.03
N LEU A 68 -0.75 -2.08 -2.89
CA LEU A 68 -0.29 -2.04 -4.27
C LEU A 68 1.03 -1.30 -4.47
N TRP A 69 1.36 -0.33 -3.60
CA TRP A 69 2.62 0.41 -3.69
C TRP A 69 3.86 -0.51 -3.74
N PRO A 70 4.82 -0.33 -4.67
CA PRO A 70 4.98 0.79 -5.61
C PRO A 70 4.40 0.54 -7.02
N PHE A 71 3.54 -0.47 -7.17
CA PHE A 71 2.99 -0.85 -8.47
C PHE A 71 1.70 -0.10 -8.78
N LYS A 72 1.57 0.26 -10.05
CA LYS A 72 0.35 0.84 -10.62
C LYS A 72 -0.19 -0.12 -11.66
N ILE A 73 -1.37 -0.66 -11.38
CA ILE A 73 -2.03 -1.67 -12.20
C ILE A 73 -3.20 -1.00 -12.89
N LEU A 74 -3.20 -1.03 -14.22
CA LEU A 74 -4.15 -0.33 -15.06
C LEU A 74 -4.80 -1.32 -16.04
N SER A 75 -6.05 -1.06 -16.42
CA SER A 75 -6.77 -1.82 -17.45
C SER A 75 -6.39 -1.42 -18.88
N GLY A 76 -5.56 -0.38 -19.04
CA GLY A 76 -5.09 0.10 -20.33
C GLY A 76 -3.70 0.72 -20.21
N PRO A 77 -2.95 0.82 -21.32
CA PRO A 77 -1.62 1.42 -21.31
C PRO A 77 -1.75 2.92 -21.07
N LYS A 78 -1.00 3.43 -20.09
CA LYS A 78 -1.01 4.88 -19.76
C LYS A 78 0.35 5.53 -19.85
N PHE A 79 1.42 4.75 -19.75
CA PHE A 79 2.79 5.21 -19.86
C PHE A 79 3.51 4.47 -20.99
N GLY A 80 4.73 4.90 -21.30
CA GLY A 80 5.55 4.27 -22.34
C GLY A 80 5.86 2.79 -22.07
N ARG A 81 6.41 2.12 -23.08
CA ARG A 81 6.82 0.70 -23.04
C ARG A 81 5.65 -0.25 -22.72
N SER A 82 4.49 -0.03 -23.34
CA SER A 82 3.26 -0.83 -23.14
C SER A 82 3.48 -2.34 -23.35
N ASN A 83 4.30 -2.72 -24.33
CA ASN A 83 4.62 -4.12 -24.63
C ASN A 83 5.39 -4.82 -23.50
N GLU A 84 6.09 -4.06 -22.66
CA GLU A 84 6.82 -4.60 -21.50
C GLU A 84 5.99 -4.52 -20.22
N ALA A 85 5.02 -3.60 -20.17
CA ALA A 85 4.13 -3.43 -19.04
C ALA A 85 2.96 -4.42 -19.04
N VAL A 86 2.70 -5.09 -20.18
CA VAL A 86 1.56 -6.01 -20.31
C VAL A 86 1.74 -7.24 -19.43
N TYR A 87 0.70 -7.52 -18.65
CA TYR A 87 0.57 -8.71 -17.83
C TYR A 87 -0.79 -9.33 -18.09
N ARG A 88 -0.79 -10.52 -18.69
CA ARG A 88 -2.00 -11.24 -19.04
C ARG A 88 -2.49 -12.05 -17.84
N TYR A 89 -3.69 -11.73 -17.38
CA TYR A 89 -4.37 -12.45 -16.31
C TYR A 89 -5.71 -12.96 -16.82
N ARG A 90 -5.82 -14.29 -16.95
CA ARG A 90 -6.97 -14.96 -17.59
C ARG A 90 -7.19 -14.45 -19.03
N ASP A 91 -8.38 -13.96 -19.31
CA ASP A 91 -8.84 -13.41 -20.58
C ASP A 91 -8.55 -11.90 -20.74
N LYS A 92 -7.90 -11.26 -19.75
CA LYS A 92 -7.71 -9.81 -19.71
C LYS A 92 -6.23 -9.42 -19.63
N ASP A 93 -5.90 -8.35 -20.32
CA ASP A 93 -4.58 -7.72 -20.24
C ASP A 93 -4.62 -6.57 -19.23
N PHE A 94 -3.62 -6.54 -18.36
CA PHE A 94 -3.35 -5.45 -17.43
C PHE A 94 -2.00 -4.83 -17.74
N PHE A 95 -1.84 -3.55 -17.42
CA PHE A 95 -0.59 -2.84 -17.59
C PHE A 95 -0.03 -2.50 -16.22
N VAL A 96 1.09 -3.15 -15.88
CA VAL A 96 1.75 -3.04 -14.59
C VAL A 96 2.96 -2.13 -14.72
N TYR A 97 2.90 -1.00 -14.05
CA TYR A 97 3.99 -0.03 -13.97
C TYR A 97 4.53 0.03 -12.55
N VAL A 98 5.76 0.50 -12.41
CA VAL A 98 6.42 0.67 -11.12
C VAL A 98 6.83 2.12 -10.93
N ASP A 99 6.62 2.66 -9.73
CA ASP A 99 7.08 4.00 -9.37
C ASP A 99 8.58 3.96 -9.03
N PRO A 100 9.46 4.61 -9.84
CA PRO A 100 10.91 4.55 -9.65
C PRO A 100 11.39 5.22 -8.36
N SER A 101 10.54 6.02 -7.70
CA SER A 101 10.85 6.67 -6.42
C SER A 101 10.95 5.67 -5.26
N CYS A 102 10.50 4.43 -5.46
CA CYS A 102 10.62 3.40 -4.45
C CYS A 102 12.06 2.86 -4.38
N ILE A 103 12.80 3.28 -3.35
CA ILE A 103 14.17 2.83 -3.07
C ILE A 103 14.34 1.31 -2.89
N GLY A 104 13.24 0.56 -2.76
CA GLY A 104 13.26 -0.90 -2.61
C GLY A 104 13.27 -1.65 -3.95
N ILE A 105 13.20 -0.95 -5.07
CA ILE A 105 13.20 -1.57 -6.41
C ILE A 105 14.60 -2.10 -6.74
N ARG A 106 14.63 -3.31 -7.29
CA ARG A 106 15.80 -3.88 -7.95
C ARG A 106 15.49 -4.06 -9.42
N TRP A 107 16.26 -3.39 -10.28
CA TRP A 107 16.11 -3.48 -11.73
C TRP A 107 16.73 -4.77 -12.27
N GLY A 108 16.16 -5.32 -13.33
CA GLY A 108 16.63 -6.53 -13.97
C GLY A 108 15.50 -7.52 -14.26
N LYS A 109 15.86 -8.79 -14.48
CA LYS A 109 14.89 -9.85 -14.78
C LYS A 109 14.17 -10.27 -13.48
N PRO A 110 12.83 -10.22 -13.44
CA PRO A 110 12.09 -10.65 -12.26
C PRO A 110 12.25 -12.16 -12.02
N THR A 111 12.16 -12.57 -10.75
CA THR A 111 12.14 -13.99 -10.40
C THR A 111 10.80 -14.62 -10.79
N PRO A 112 10.75 -15.95 -11.06
CA PRO A 112 9.49 -16.65 -11.31
C PRO A 112 8.47 -16.48 -10.18
N GLU A 113 8.91 -16.51 -8.92
CA GLU A 113 8.07 -16.27 -7.75
C GLU A 113 7.39 -14.89 -7.80
N PHE A 114 8.15 -13.85 -8.18
CA PHE A 114 7.60 -12.51 -8.34
C PHE A 114 6.56 -12.48 -9.46
N THR A 115 6.91 -13.00 -10.64
CA THR A 115 6.06 -12.95 -11.84
C THR A 115 4.76 -13.72 -11.68
N TYR A 116 4.81 -14.93 -11.12
CA TYR A 116 3.65 -15.85 -11.10
C TYR A 116 2.85 -15.84 -9.81
N ARG A 117 3.41 -15.35 -8.69
CA ARG A 117 2.69 -15.27 -7.41
C ARG A 117 2.47 -13.83 -6.97
N THR A 118 3.53 -13.03 -6.94
CA THR A 118 3.43 -11.65 -6.40
C THR A 118 2.65 -10.73 -7.34
N LEU A 119 2.97 -10.69 -8.64
CA LEU A 119 2.21 -9.89 -9.61
C LEU A 119 0.75 -10.33 -9.70
N THR A 120 0.49 -11.65 -9.72
CA THR A 120 -0.85 -12.22 -9.69
C THR A 120 -1.64 -11.72 -8.49
N GLU A 121 -1.05 -11.79 -7.28
CA GLU A 121 -1.67 -11.26 -6.07
C GLU A 121 -1.98 -9.76 -6.17
N LEU A 122 -1.04 -8.96 -6.69
CA LEU A 122 -1.24 -7.53 -6.83
C LEU A 122 -2.36 -7.21 -7.84
N VAL A 123 -2.44 -7.93 -8.96
CA VAL A 123 -3.52 -7.78 -9.96
C VAL A 123 -4.87 -8.17 -9.35
N GLU A 124 -4.95 -9.28 -8.63
CA GLU A 124 -6.17 -9.69 -7.94
C GLU A 124 -6.62 -8.65 -6.90
N ILE A 125 -5.68 -8.06 -6.14
CA ILE A 125 -5.98 -6.96 -5.21
C ILE A 125 -6.45 -5.72 -5.96
N ALA A 126 -5.81 -5.35 -7.08
CA ALA A 126 -6.21 -4.22 -7.90
C ALA A 126 -7.62 -4.40 -8.48
N MET A 127 -7.99 -5.62 -8.85
CA MET A 127 -9.34 -5.97 -9.31
C MET A 127 -10.37 -6.11 -8.18
N GLY A 128 -9.92 -6.18 -6.91
CA GLY A 128 -10.81 -6.44 -5.77
C GLY A 128 -11.22 -7.91 -5.62
N LEU A 129 -10.58 -8.83 -6.34
CA LEU A 129 -10.81 -10.28 -6.22
C LEU A 129 -10.13 -10.87 -4.99
N ARG A 130 -9.08 -10.20 -4.49
CA ARG A 130 -8.33 -10.59 -3.30
C ARG A 130 -8.20 -9.38 -2.37
N GLU A 131 -8.43 -9.59 -1.09
CA GLU A 131 -8.20 -8.55 -0.09
C GLU A 131 -6.85 -8.72 0.64
N LYS A 132 -6.50 -9.96 1.01
CA LYS A 132 -5.35 -10.27 1.86
C LYS A 132 -4.05 -10.40 1.04
N GLN A 133 -2.95 -9.88 1.59
CA GLN A 133 -1.61 -10.09 1.04
C GLN A 133 -0.96 -11.30 1.69
N TYR A 134 -0.33 -12.15 0.86
CA TYR A 134 0.44 -13.31 1.30
C TYR A 134 1.85 -13.31 0.71
N TYR A 135 1.97 -12.97 -0.57
CA TYR A 135 3.25 -12.96 -1.30
C TYR A 135 3.90 -11.57 -1.34
N SER A 136 3.08 -10.51 -1.34
CA SER A 136 3.50 -9.10 -1.39
C SER A 136 3.64 -8.45 0.00
N THR A 137 3.72 -9.25 1.06
CA THR A 137 3.94 -8.77 2.43
C THR A 137 4.93 -9.65 3.19
N SER A 138 5.64 -9.08 4.16
CA SER A 138 6.56 -9.85 5.00
C SER A 138 5.79 -10.89 5.84
N ARG A 139 6.32 -12.11 5.91
CA ARG A 139 5.76 -13.22 6.71
C ARG A 139 6.10 -13.12 8.20
N ILE A 140 6.10 -11.92 8.75
CA ILE A 140 6.39 -11.70 10.16
C ILE A 140 5.09 -11.90 10.94
N PRO A 141 5.03 -12.84 11.91
CA PRO A 141 3.86 -13.01 12.77
C PRO A 141 3.79 -11.87 13.79
N TYR A 142 3.59 -10.63 13.33
CA TYR A 142 3.44 -9.48 14.19
C TYR A 142 1.97 -9.09 14.30
N ARG A 143 1.42 -9.21 15.50
CA ARG A 143 0.12 -8.60 15.87
C ARG A 143 0.43 -7.27 16.57
N PRO A 144 0.13 -6.11 15.97
CA PRO A 144 0.22 -4.86 16.71
C PRO A 144 -0.72 -4.95 17.91
N ARG A 145 -0.18 -4.85 19.13
CA ARG A 145 -1.02 -4.43 20.26
C ARG A 145 -1.52 -3.04 19.89
N TYR A 146 -2.84 -2.87 19.80
CA TYR A 146 -3.47 -1.58 19.55
C TYR A 146 -3.01 -0.61 20.64
N PHE A 147 -1.98 0.18 20.37
CA PHE A 147 -1.66 1.31 21.23
C PHE A 147 -2.72 2.36 20.93
N ARG A 148 -3.58 2.64 21.92
CA ARG A 148 -4.49 3.79 21.91
C ARG A 148 -3.69 4.98 21.41
N VAL A 149 -4.05 5.50 20.23
CA VAL A 149 -3.60 6.81 19.79
C VAL A 149 -4.06 7.75 20.90
N ARG A 150 -3.15 8.14 21.79
CA ARG A 150 -3.43 9.11 22.84
C ARG A 150 -3.78 10.40 22.11
N GLY A 151 -5.08 10.65 21.98
CA GLY A 151 -5.59 11.96 21.63
C GLY A 151 -5.04 12.94 22.65
N ARG A 152 -4.01 13.69 22.27
CA ARG A 152 -3.66 14.90 22.98
C ARG A 152 -4.83 15.85 22.78
N LYS A 153 -5.58 16.13 23.85
CA LYS A 153 -6.27 17.41 23.99
C LYS A 153 -5.19 18.49 23.87
N ILE A 154 -5.29 19.31 22.84
CA ILE A 154 -4.61 20.61 22.83
C ILE A 154 -5.48 21.50 23.71
N VAL A 155 -4.85 22.09 24.73
CA VAL A 155 -5.43 23.11 25.61
C VAL A 155 -5.90 24.29 24.78
#